data_AF-L0RVC4-F1
#
_entry.id   AF-L0RVC4-F1
#
_cell.length_a   1.000
_cell.length_b   1.000
_cell.length_c   1.000
_cell.angle_alpha   90.00
_cell.angle_beta   90.00
_cell.angle_gamma   90.00
#
_symmetry.space_group_name_H-M   'P 1'
#
loop_
_entity.id
_entity.type
_entity.pdbx_description
1 polymer ?
#
loop_
_entity_poly.entity_id
_entity_poly.type
_entity_poly.pdbx_seq_one_letter_code
_entity_poly.pdbx_strand_id
1 'polypeptide(L)'
;MLKIQLHNKYIRNFTGIICINVENTTKYLRKIFEYEAQGKKAFNINGIDVGIKEFTIISPLTTLDTLYNFNTKGTLNKIINEYDLNIEKLINKNYLQNVANKINKRIGWELININESPVKIFKSMYEVEGNKFIDDDLLHNFFQNAQQNEKQNIILKDFDDISVAKLLQFSNNFNIIILTNNAFNLVKSPSEVTLINFVGSDLISLENLEAENIFEYFIEEYFQKPFDCIGEDAIYTKDVMENMKKSLFLK
;
A
#
# COMPACT_ATOMS: atom_id res chain seq x y z
N MET A 1 -12.23 -11.64 2.95
CA MET A 1 -11.95 -12.56 1.82
C MET A 1 -11.51 -11.75 0.62
N LEU A 2 -10.43 -12.17 -0.05
CA LEU A 2 -9.94 -11.57 -1.28
C LEU A 2 -10.06 -12.59 -2.42
N LYS A 3 -10.44 -12.13 -3.61
CA LYS A 3 -10.32 -12.91 -4.85
C LYS A 3 -9.49 -12.13 -5.85
N ILE A 4 -8.49 -12.77 -6.46
CA ILE A 4 -7.76 -12.19 -7.58
C ILE A 4 -8.33 -12.78 -8.87
N GLN A 5 -9.15 -12.00 -9.57
CA GLN A 5 -9.99 -12.42 -10.69
C GLN A 5 -9.16 -12.91 -11.89
N LEU A 6 -7.99 -12.32 -12.15
CA LEU A 6 -7.06 -12.77 -13.19
C LEU A 6 -6.65 -14.24 -13.01
N HIS A 7 -6.53 -14.70 -11.76
CA HIS A 7 -6.16 -16.08 -11.41
C HIS A 7 -7.37 -16.96 -11.11
N ASN A 8 -8.56 -16.37 -11.01
CA ASN A 8 -9.78 -17.00 -10.50
C ASN A 8 -9.58 -17.72 -9.15
N LYS A 9 -8.67 -17.23 -8.30
CA LYS A 9 -8.35 -17.83 -6.99
C LYS A 9 -8.95 -17.01 -5.86
N TYR A 10 -9.55 -17.71 -4.90
CA TYR A 10 -9.99 -17.15 -3.63
C TYR A 10 -8.94 -17.34 -2.55
N ILE A 11 -8.74 -16.31 -1.74
CA ILE A 11 -7.78 -16.27 -0.66
C ILE A 11 -8.57 -16.09 0.62
N ARG A 12 -8.72 -17.20 1.36
CA ARG A 12 -9.55 -17.29 2.56
C ARG A 12 -8.94 -16.55 3.74
N ASN A 13 -7.62 -16.62 3.89
CA ASN A 13 -6.87 -16.04 5.01
C ASN A 13 -6.57 -14.54 4.82
N PHE A 14 -7.32 -13.85 3.93
CA PHE A 14 -7.17 -12.42 3.76
C PHE A 14 -7.78 -11.65 4.94
N THR A 15 -6.93 -11.28 5.89
CA THR A 15 -7.26 -10.49 7.09
C THR A 15 -7.06 -8.98 6.90
N GLY A 16 -6.84 -8.53 5.66
CA GLY A 16 -6.49 -7.15 5.33
C GLY A 16 -5.04 -7.00 4.86
N ILE A 17 -4.22 -8.04 4.98
CA ILE A 17 -2.88 -8.10 4.38
C ILE A 17 -2.69 -9.39 3.60
N ILE A 18 -1.84 -9.36 2.58
CA ILE A 18 -1.40 -10.54 1.84
C ILE A 18 -0.04 -10.28 1.18
N CYS A 19 0.77 -11.33 1.06
CA CYS A 19 1.99 -11.30 0.27
C CYS A 19 1.77 -12.08 -1.03
N ILE A 20 2.15 -11.50 -2.15
CA ILE A 20 2.19 -12.16 -3.45
C ILE A 20 3.65 -12.27 -3.87
N ASN A 21 4.19 -13.48 -3.74
CA ASN A 21 5.54 -13.82 -4.11
C ASN A 21 5.64 -14.05 -5.62
N VAL A 22 6.33 -13.15 -6.31
CA VAL A 22 6.48 -13.13 -7.76
C VAL A 22 7.89 -12.72 -8.15
N GLU A 23 8.47 -13.41 -9.13
CA GLU A 23 9.86 -13.19 -9.55
C GLU A 23 10.11 -11.77 -10.06
N ASN A 24 9.10 -11.15 -10.69
CA ASN A 24 9.17 -9.79 -11.18
C ASN A 24 7.84 -9.07 -10.93
N THR A 25 7.83 -8.22 -9.91
CA THR A 25 6.65 -7.47 -9.47
C THR A 25 6.15 -6.49 -10.53
N THR A 26 7.05 -5.85 -11.28
CA THR A 26 6.71 -4.94 -12.38
C THR A 26 5.99 -5.67 -13.51
N LYS A 27 6.50 -6.84 -13.93
CA LYS A 27 5.88 -7.66 -14.97
C LYS A 27 4.50 -8.16 -14.55
N TYR A 28 4.35 -8.52 -13.28
CA TYR A 28 3.07 -8.94 -12.72
C TYR A 28 2.04 -7.81 -12.67
N LEU A 29 2.42 -6.62 -12.19
CA LEU A 29 1.55 -5.44 -12.21
C LEU A 29 1.11 -5.09 -13.63
N ARG A 30 2.04 -5.12 -14.60
CA ARG A 30 1.70 -4.89 -16.01
C ARG A 30 0.62 -5.86 -16.50
N LYS A 31 0.71 -7.14 -16.13
CA LYS A 31 -0.31 -8.13 -16.49
C LYS A 31 -1.68 -7.82 -15.87
N ILE A 32 -1.70 -7.33 -14.63
CA ILE A 32 -2.94 -6.86 -13.99
C ILE A 32 -3.53 -5.67 -14.78
N PHE A 33 -2.72 -4.68 -15.15
CA PHE A 33 -3.18 -3.56 -15.98
C PHE A 33 -3.72 -4.02 -17.34
N GLU A 34 -3.06 -4.96 -18.01
CA GLU A 34 -3.48 -5.54 -19.29
C GLU A 34 -4.81 -6.31 -19.16
N TYR A 35 -5.01 -7.00 -18.05
CA TYR A 35 -6.29 -7.66 -17.74
C TYR A 35 -7.42 -6.63 -17.55
N GLU A 36 -7.16 -5.55 -16.82
CA GLU A 36 -8.18 -4.51 -16.59
C GLU A 36 -8.49 -3.66 -17.82
N ALA A 37 -7.55 -3.54 -18.75
CA ALA A 37 -7.77 -2.89 -20.04
C ALA A 37 -8.89 -3.57 -20.87
N GLN A 38 -9.25 -4.82 -20.55
CA GLN A 38 -10.36 -5.55 -21.16
C GLN A 38 -11.72 -5.25 -20.51
N GLY A 39 -11.81 -4.24 -19.65
CA GLY A 39 -13.04 -3.84 -18.96
C GLY A 39 -13.38 -4.67 -17.72
N LYS A 40 -12.44 -5.46 -17.22
CA LYS A 40 -12.58 -6.30 -16.02
C LYS A 40 -11.89 -5.66 -14.81
N LYS A 41 -12.26 -6.06 -13.60
CA LYS A 41 -11.59 -5.65 -12.35
C LYS A 41 -10.75 -6.81 -11.83
N ALA A 42 -9.50 -6.55 -11.45
CA ALA A 42 -8.58 -7.61 -11.09
C ALA A 42 -8.79 -8.15 -9.68
N PHE A 43 -9.36 -7.36 -8.77
CA PHE A 43 -9.54 -7.71 -7.37
C PHE A 43 -11.02 -7.70 -7.00
N ASN A 44 -11.43 -8.63 -6.15
CA ASN A 44 -12.68 -8.55 -5.41
C ASN A 44 -12.34 -8.63 -3.92
N ILE A 45 -12.58 -7.55 -3.19
CA ILE A 45 -12.31 -7.45 -1.76
C ILE A 45 -13.65 -7.39 -1.03
N ASN A 46 -13.92 -8.42 -0.23
CA ASN A 46 -15.16 -8.54 0.55
C ASN A 46 -16.45 -8.32 -0.28
N GLY A 47 -16.47 -8.86 -1.51
CA GLY A 47 -17.61 -8.77 -2.42
C GLY A 47 -17.62 -7.55 -3.33
N ILE A 48 -16.72 -6.59 -3.13
CA ILE A 48 -16.62 -5.37 -3.96
C ILE A 48 -15.52 -5.57 -5.00
N ASP A 49 -15.84 -5.38 -6.27
CA ASP A 49 -14.85 -5.39 -7.35
C ASP A 49 -14.04 -4.08 -7.33
N VAL A 50 -12.73 -4.21 -7.20
CA VAL A 50 -11.77 -3.11 -7.07
C VAL A 50 -10.76 -3.19 -8.21
N GLY A 51 -10.54 -2.05 -8.87
CA GLY A 51 -9.57 -1.93 -9.95
C GLY A 51 -8.18 -1.58 -9.43
N ILE A 52 -7.13 -1.96 -10.15
CA ILE A 52 -5.75 -1.60 -9.81
C ILE A 52 -5.54 -0.09 -9.72
N LYS A 53 -6.31 0.71 -10.48
CA LYS A 53 -6.29 2.18 -10.43
C LYS A 53 -6.83 2.76 -9.12
N GLU A 54 -7.53 1.96 -8.33
CA GLU A 54 -8.08 2.34 -7.02
C GLU A 54 -7.10 2.00 -5.89
N PHE A 55 -5.97 1.35 -6.21
CA PHE A 55 -4.88 1.13 -5.27
C PHE A 55 -3.86 2.27 -5.33
N THR A 56 -3.36 2.66 -4.17
CA THR A 56 -2.11 3.44 -4.09
C THR A 56 -0.95 2.47 -4.15
N ILE A 57 -0.10 2.58 -5.18
CA ILE A 57 1.09 1.74 -5.34
C ILE A 57 2.30 2.49 -4.79
N ILE A 58 2.95 1.91 -3.79
CA ILE A 58 4.10 2.47 -3.10
C ILE A 58 5.29 1.54 -3.34
N SER A 59 6.45 2.12 -3.63
CA SER A 59 7.73 1.43 -3.74
C SER A 59 8.81 2.22 -2.99
N PRO A 60 10.01 1.67 -2.79
CA PRO A 60 11.13 2.43 -2.21
C PRO A 60 11.51 3.70 -2.99
N LEU A 61 11.08 3.82 -4.26
CA LEU A 61 11.28 5.02 -5.08
C LEU A 61 10.12 6.02 -5.00
N THR A 62 9.06 5.70 -4.26
CA THR A 62 7.96 6.62 -4.05
C THR A 62 8.40 7.71 -3.07
N THR A 63 8.19 8.96 -3.46
CA THR A 63 8.54 10.15 -2.70
C THR A 63 7.43 10.51 -1.69
N LEU A 64 7.80 11.16 -0.58
CA LEU A 64 6.87 11.49 0.50
C LEU A 64 5.67 12.34 0.07
N ASP A 65 5.88 13.25 -0.88
CA ASP A 65 4.83 14.11 -1.43
C ASP A 65 3.69 13.32 -2.10
N THR A 66 3.95 12.08 -2.52
CA THR A 66 2.91 11.16 -3.01
C THR A 66 1.92 10.79 -1.90
N LEU A 67 2.41 10.54 -0.68
CA LEU A 67 1.58 10.16 0.48
C LEU A 67 1.02 11.36 1.23
N TYR A 68 1.84 12.39 1.42
CA TYR A 68 1.52 13.61 2.16
C TYR A 68 1.32 14.79 1.22
N ASN A 69 0.25 14.77 0.43
CA ASN A 69 -0.11 15.88 -0.45
C ASN A 69 -1.21 16.78 0.15
N PHE A 70 -1.27 18.03 -0.33
CA PHE A 70 -2.32 19.00 0.01
C PHE A 70 -3.66 18.73 -0.68
N ASN A 71 -3.90 17.55 -1.26
CA ASN A 71 -5.21 17.25 -1.84
C ASN A 71 -6.23 17.11 -0.71
N THR A 72 -7.49 17.43 -0.99
CA THR A 72 -8.56 17.46 0.02
C THR A 72 -8.76 16.13 0.75
N LYS A 73 -8.46 15.00 0.10
CA LYS A 73 -8.51 13.64 0.66
C LYS A 73 -7.17 13.15 1.26
N GLY A 74 -6.10 13.91 1.10
CA GLY A 74 -4.75 13.56 1.54
C GLY A 74 -4.59 13.60 3.05
N THR A 75 -3.70 12.74 3.58
CA THR A 75 -3.41 12.64 5.02
C THR A 75 -2.93 13.97 5.59
N LEU A 76 -2.09 14.71 4.86
CA LEU A 76 -1.59 16.02 5.30
C LEU A 76 -2.72 17.04 5.49
N ASN A 77 -3.68 17.09 4.58
CA ASN A 77 -4.82 18.01 4.70
C ASN A 77 -5.67 17.70 5.93
N LYS A 78 -5.86 16.42 6.26
CA LYS A 78 -6.57 16.02 7.48
C LYS A 78 -5.85 16.48 8.73
N ILE A 79 -4.54 16.20 8.81
CA ILE A 79 -3.69 16.64 9.92
C ILE A 79 -3.79 18.16 10.09
N ILE A 80 -3.69 18.95 9.01
CA ILE A 80 -3.79 20.42 9.09
C ILE A 80 -5.14 20.86 9.66
N ASN A 81 -6.24 20.21 9.27
CA ASN A 81 -7.58 20.56 9.73
C ASN A 81 -7.83 20.25 11.22
N GLU A 82 -7.05 19.36 11.84
CA GLU A 82 -7.14 19.04 13.27
C GLU A 82 -6.69 20.21 14.17
N TYR A 83 -5.91 21.15 13.65
CA TYR A 83 -5.36 22.27 14.43
C TYR A 83 -6.30 23.49 14.56
N ASP A 84 -7.55 23.41 14.06
CA ASP A 84 -8.58 24.47 14.14
C ASP A 84 -8.03 25.89 13.93
N LEU A 85 -7.40 26.09 12.77
CA LEU A 85 -6.57 27.25 12.52
C LEU A 85 -7.40 28.53 12.28
N ASN A 86 -7.10 29.56 13.07
CA ASN A 86 -7.71 30.87 12.90
C ASN A 86 -7.07 31.63 11.72
N ILE A 87 -7.74 31.60 10.57
CA ILE A 87 -7.30 32.26 9.32
C ILE A 87 -7.19 33.78 9.46
N GLU A 88 -8.00 34.41 10.32
CA GLU A 88 -7.96 35.86 10.55
C GLU A 88 -6.63 36.31 11.18
N LYS A 89 -5.97 35.43 11.94
CA LYS A 89 -4.62 35.68 12.48
C LYS A 89 -3.52 35.51 11.44
N LEU A 90 -3.74 34.70 10.41
CA LEU A 90 -2.75 34.41 9.36
C LEU A 90 -2.75 35.47 8.25
N ILE A 91 -3.91 36.05 7.95
CA ILE A 91 -4.10 36.93 6.80
C ILE A 91 -4.85 38.21 7.21
N ASN A 92 -4.26 39.37 6.88
CA ASN A 92 -4.98 40.64 6.95
C ASN A 92 -5.92 40.78 5.74
N LYS A 93 -7.14 40.25 5.88
CA LYS A 93 -8.17 40.25 4.83
C LYS A 93 -8.49 41.65 4.32
N ASN A 94 -8.60 42.63 5.21
CA ASN A 94 -8.90 44.02 4.85
C ASN A 94 -7.80 44.62 3.97
N TYR A 95 -6.53 44.35 4.28
CA TYR A 95 -5.41 44.80 3.47
C TYR A 95 -5.43 44.16 2.07
N LEU A 96 -5.59 42.82 1.99
CA LEU A 96 -5.63 42.13 0.70
C LEU A 96 -6.83 42.55 -0.17
N GLN A 97 -7.98 42.85 0.45
CA GLN A 97 -9.16 43.29 -0.30
C GLN A 97 -8.93 44.68 -0.89
N ASN A 98 -8.28 45.56 -0.14
CA ASN A 98 -7.88 46.87 -0.65
C ASN A 98 -6.89 46.76 -1.81
N VAL A 99 -5.96 45.80 -1.77
CA VAL A 99 -5.04 45.53 -2.90
C VAL A 99 -5.81 45.01 -4.12
N ALA A 100 -6.72 44.04 -3.92
CA ALA A 100 -7.56 43.51 -5.00
C ALA A 100 -8.40 44.60 -5.68
N ASN A 101 -9.05 45.46 -4.87
CA ASN A 101 -9.83 46.59 -5.37
C ASN A 101 -8.98 47.58 -6.18
N LYS A 102 -7.76 47.88 -5.73
CA LYS A 102 -6.83 48.76 -6.47
C LYS A 102 -6.44 48.16 -7.83
N ILE A 103 -6.20 46.86 -7.89
CA ILE A 103 -5.88 46.14 -9.14
C ILE A 103 -7.08 46.15 -10.09
N ASN A 104 -8.26 45.72 -9.60
CA ASN A 104 -9.49 45.69 -10.40
C ASN A 104 -9.85 47.08 -10.94
N LYS A 105 -9.70 48.14 -10.11
CA LYS A 105 -9.91 49.53 -10.53
C LYS A 105 -8.95 49.95 -11.64
N ARG A 106 -7.67 49.55 -11.56
CA ARG A 106 -6.67 49.87 -12.59
C ARG A 106 -6.97 49.15 -13.92
N ILE A 107 -7.51 47.95 -13.86
CA ILE A 107 -7.88 47.15 -15.03
C ILE A 107 -9.23 47.61 -15.62
N GLY A 108 -10.12 48.17 -14.79
CA GLY A 108 -11.47 48.58 -15.20
C GLY A 108 -12.50 47.45 -15.14
N TRP A 109 -12.15 46.31 -14.52
CA TRP A 109 -12.99 45.12 -14.38
C TRP A 109 -12.59 44.35 -13.11
N GLU A 110 -13.55 43.77 -12.41
CA GLU A 110 -13.35 42.74 -11.38
C GLU A 110 -12.71 41.48 -11.96
N LEU A 111 -11.38 41.47 -11.99
CA LEU A 111 -10.57 40.36 -12.47
C LEU A 111 -10.16 39.40 -11.35
N ILE A 112 -9.83 39.93 -10.17
CA ILE A 112 -9.27 39.15 -9.07
C ILE A 112 -10.10 39.25 -7.78
N ASN A 113 -10.15 38.15 -7.05
CA ASN A 113 -10.78 38.00 -5.73
C ASN A 113 -9.86 37.24 -4.78
N ILE A 114 -10.02 37.46 -3.47
CA ILE A 114 -9.27 36.73 -2.44
C ILE A 114 -9.81 35.30 -2.35
N ASN A 115 -8.90 34.32 -2.30
CA ASN A 115 -9.25 32.95 -1.96
C ASN A 115 -8.94 32.67 -0.49
N GLU A 116 -9.98 32.39 0.31
CA GLU A 116 -9.87 32.17 1.75
C GLU A 116 -9.74 30.68 2.12
N SER A 117 -9.54 29.79 1.14
CA SER A 117 -9.40 28.36 1.40
C SER A 117 -8.14 28.09 2.22
N PRO A 118 -8.25 27.55 3.46
CA PRO A 118 -7.09 27.20 4.30
C PRO A 118 -6.10 26.32 3.55
N VAL A 119 -6.59 25.28 2.87
CA VAL A 119 -5.77 24.36 2.09
C VAL A 119 -4.92 25.06 1.04
N LYS A 120 -5.49 26.05 0.33
CA LYS A 120 -4.74 26.81 -0.68
C LYS A 120 -3.71 27.73 -0.05
N ILE A 121 -4.05 28.35 1.07
CA ILE A 121 -3.13 29.19 1.85
C ILE A 121 -1.93 28.36 2.31
N PHE A 122 -2.19 27.18 2.90
CA PHE A 122 -1.13 26.26 3.35
C PHE A 122 -0.26 25.78 2.21
N LYS A 123 -0.86 25.36 1.09
CA LYS A 123 -0.10 24.96 -0.10
C LYS A 123 0.81 26.07 -0.64
N SER A 124 0.45 27.34 -0.43
CA SER A 124 1.29 28.48 -0.80
C SER A 124 2.36 28.85 0.22
N MET A 125 2.22 28.43 1.49
CA MET A 125 3.14 28.74 2.58
C MET A 125 4.12 27.62 2.89
N TYR A 126 3.72 26.37 2.64
CA TYR A 126 4.48 25.17 2.98
C TYR A 126 4.74 24.36 1.73
N GLU A 127 5.98 23.87 1.63
CA GLU A 127 6.40 22.92 0.62
C GLU A 127 6.57 21.55 1.29
N VAL A 128 6.11 20.50 0.62
CA VAL A 128 6.35 19.13 1.08
C VAL A 128 7.70 18.71 0.52
N GLU A 129 8.55 18.13 1.37
CA GLU A 129 9.85 17.60 0.95
C GLU A 129 9.66 16.53 -0.14
N GLY A 130 10.00 16.88 -1.37
CA GLY A 130 9.86 16.01 -2.53
C GLY A 130 11.07 15.11 -2.79
N ASN A 131 12.23 15.39 -2.19
CA ASN A 131 13.45 14.62 -2.45
C ASN A 131 13.66 13.45 -1.46
N LYS A 132 12.75 13.28 -0.50
CA LYS A 132 12.81 12.20 0.47
C LYS A 132 11.93 11.03 0.03
N PHE A 133 12.57 9.88 -0.15
CA PHE A 133 11.91 8.62 -0.43
C PHE A 133 11.30 8.01 0.83
N ILE A 134 10.31 7.13 0.64
CA ILE A 134 9.65 6.41 1.73
C ILE A 134 10.52 5.23 2.18
N ASP A 135 10.77 5.16 3.49
CA ASP A 135 11.39 4.03 4.21
C ASP A 135 10.36 3.35 5.14
N ASP A 136 10.74 2.27 5.84
CA ASP A 136 9.85 1.54 6.78
C ASP A 136 9.24 2.48 7.83
N ASP A 137 10.04 3.36 8.43
CA ASP A 137 9.59 4.27 9.49
C ASP A 137 8.56 5.28 8.98
N LEU A 138 8.81 5.90 7.82
CA LEU A 138 7.89 6.87 7.22
C LEU A 138 6.61 6.20 6.73
N LEU A 139 6.72 5.00 6.19
CA LEU A 139 5.56 4.22 5.78
C LEU A 139 4.70 3.85 7.00
N HIS A 140 5.33 3.42 8.09
CA HIS A 140 4.65 3.12 9.34
C HIS A 140 3.94 4.35 9.92
N ASN A 141 4.63 5.49 9.95
CA ASN A 141 4.05 6.77 10.37
C ASN A 141 2.87 7.18 9.49
N PHE A 142 2.94 6.96 8.18
CA PHE A 142 1.81 7.18 7.28
C PHE A 142 0.61 6.32 7.65
N PHE A 143 0.80 5.01 7.85
CA PHE A 143 -0.28 4.11 8.25
C PHE A 143 -0.92 4.49 9.58
N GLN A 144 -0.13 4.97 10.55
CA GLN A 144 -0.63 5.46 11.85
C GLN A 144 -1.48 6.73 11.70
N ASN A 145 -1.02 7.68 10.89
CA ASN A 145 -1.66 9.00 10.77
C ASN A 145 -2.83 9.04 9.79
N ALA A 146 -2.95 8.05 8.90
CA ALA A 146 -4.02 8.00 7.92
C ALA A 146 -5.34 7.53 8.56
N GLN A 147 -6.01 8.44 9.27
CA GLN A 147 -7.38 8.22 9.75
C GLN A 147 -8.37 8.33 8.58
N GLN A 148 -9.16 7.28 8.34
CA GLN A 148 -10.10 7.21 7.22
C GLN A 148 -11.39 6.52 7.67
N ASN A 149 -12.54 6.97 7.13
CA ASN A 149 -13.84 6.34 7.35
C ASN A 149 -13.99 5.04 6.54
N GLU A 150 -13.22 4.89 5.47
CA GLU A 150 -13.24 3.75 4.57
C GLU A 150 -11.84 3.13 4.47
N LYS A 151 -11.77 1.80 4.33
CA LYS A 151 -10.49 1.12 4.17
C LYS A 151 -9.83 1.54 2.85
N GLN A 152 -8.54 1.87 2.92
CA GLN A 152 -7.75 2.19 1.72
C GLN A 152 -7.09 0.95 1.13
N ASN A 153 -6.99 0.90 -0.19
CA ASN A 153 -6.34 -0.19 -0.91
C ASN A 153 -4.91 0.23 -1.26
N ILE A 154 -3.92 -0.52 -0.78
CA ILE A 154 -2.50 -0.21 -0.96
C ILE A 154 -1.77 -1.42 -1.54
N ILE A 155 -0.92 -1.17 -2.52
CA ILE A 155 0.08 -2.14 -2.99
C ILE A 155 1.45 -1.65 -2.56
N LEU A 156 2.15 -2.43 -1.75
CA LEU A 156 3.56 -2.23 -1.44
C LEU A 156 4.38 -3.10 -2.39
N LYS A 157 5.31 -2.50 -3.11
CA LYS A 157 6.09 -3.17 -4.15
C LYS A 157 7.58 -3.06 -3.87
N ASP A 158 8.27 -4.19 -3.89
CA ASP A 158 9.74 -4.31 -3.75
C ASP A 158 10.28 -3.69 -2.46
N PHE A 159 9.53 -3.82 -1.37
CA PHE A 159 10.05 -3.58 -0.03
C PHE A 159 10.59 -4.89 0.53
N ASP A 160 11.86 -4.89 0.91
CA ASP A 160 12.55 -6.07 1.43
C ASP A 160 12.71 -6.03 2.96
N ASP A 161 12.44 -4.88 3.58
CA ASP A 161 12.74 -4.53 4.96
C ASP A 161 11.49 -4.29 5.83
N ILE A 162 10.29 -4.56 5.30
CA ILE A 162 9.04 -4.40 6.05
C ILE A 162 8.62 -5.69 6.73
N SER A 163 8.13 -5.58 7.96
CA SER A 163 7.53 -6.69 8.72
C SER A 163 6.02 -6.82 8.47
N VAL A 164 5.57 -8.02 8.10
CA VAL A 164 4.13 -8.35 7.99
C VAL A 164 3.41 -8.18 9.32
N ALA A 165 4.00 -8.64 10.43
CA ALA A 165 3.47 -8.44 11.78
C ALA A 165 3.20 -6.96 12.10
N LYS A 166 4.15 -6.06 11.79
CA LYS A 166 3.96 -4.61 12.00
C LYS A 166 2.81 -4.04 11.16
N LEU A 167 2.61 -4.55 9.95
CA LEU A 167 1.55 -4.04 9.07
C LEU A 167 0.16 -4.58 9.41
N LEU A 168 0.08 -5.80 9.97
CA LEU A 168 -1.18 -6.44 10.36
C LEU A 168 -2.01 -5.58 11.32
N GLN A 169 -1.36 -4.80 12.18
CA GLN A 169 -2.06 -3.89 13.11
C GLN A 169 -2.90 -2.82 12.40
N PHE A 170 -2.60 -2.52 11.14
CA PHE A 170 -3.32 -1.53 10.32
C PHE A 170 -4.43 -2.14 9.46
N SER A 171 -4.64 -3.46 9.53
CA SER A 171 -5.62 -4.19 8.71
C SER A 171 -7.06 -3.68 8.84
N ASN A 172 -7.42 -3.00 9.94
CA ASN A 172 -8.73 -2.37 10.12
C ASN A 172 -8.95 -1.13 9.24
N ASN A 173 -7.88 -0.46 8.82
CA ASN A 173 -7.94 0.76 8.02
C ASN A 173 -7.44 0.53 6.58
N PHE A 174 -6.76 -0.58 6.32
CA PHE A 174 -6.13 -0.84 5.03
C PHE A 174 -6.36 -2.27 4.53
N ASN A 175 -6.46 -2.38 3.22
CA ASN A 175 -6.26 -3.60 2.47
C ASN A 175 -4.88 -3.50 1.81
N ILE A 176 -3.91 -4.27 2.30
CA ILE A 176 -2.51 -4.21 1.91
C ILE A 176 -2.16 -5.45 1.09
N ILE A 177 -1.65 -5.24 -0.12
CA ILE A 177 -1.07 -6.29 -0.95
C ILE A 177 0.42 -6.00 -1.07
N ILE A 178 1.26 -6.93 -0.61
CA ILE A 178 2.71 -6.82 -0.75
C ILE A 178 3.15 -7.65 -1.95
N LEU A 179 3.78 -7.02 -2.93
CA LEU A 179 4.41 -7.67 -4.06
C LEU A 179 5.91 -7.71 -3.82
N THR A 180 6.46 -8.92 -3.76
CA THR A 180 7.89 -9.13 -3.52
C THR A 180 8.35 -10.39 -4.26
N ASN A 181 9.66 -10.49 -4.52
CA ASN A 181 10.27 -11.72 -5.01
C ASN A 181 10.78 -12.62 -3.88
N ASN A 182 10.71 -12.17 -2.63
CA ASN A 182 11.14 -12.90 -1.46
C ASN A 182 10.28 -12.60 -0.22
N ALA A 183 9.14 -13.28 -0.12
CA ALA A 183 8.21 -13.11 0.99
C ALA A 183 8.78 -13.53 2.37
N PHE A 184 9.80 -14.40 2.43
CA PHE A 184 10.42 -14.83 3.69
C PHE A 184 11.29 -13.75 4.36
N ASN A 185 11.62 -12.67 3.65
CA ASN A 185 12.18 -11.48 4.30
C ASN A 185 11.14 -10.78 5.19
N LEU A 186 9.85 -10.93 4.86
CA LEU A 186 8.75 -10.15 5.44
C LEU A 186 7.95 -10.92 6.49
N VAL A 187 7.85 -12.25 6.33
CA VAL A 187 7.23 -13.16 7.31
C VAL A 187 8.30 -13.82 8.16
N LYS A 188 8.02 -13.97 9.45
CA LYS A 188 8.96 -14.55 10.44
C LYS A 188 8.30 -15.56 11.38
N SER A 189 7.06 -15.95 11.11
CA SER A 189 6.35 -16.98 11.88
C SER A 189 5.56 -17.93 10.97
N PRO A 190 5.24 -19.16 11.42
CA PRO A 190 4.53 -20.14 10.60
C PRO A 190 3.12 -19.67 10.22
N SER A 191 2.41 -19.05 11.17
CA SER A 191 1.09 -18.46 10.96
C SER A 191 1.05 -17.45 9.81
N GLU A 192 2.09 -16.63 9.66
CA GLU A 192 2.20 -15.62 8.61
C GLU A 192 2.45 -16.21 7.22
N VAL A 193 3.01 -17.43 7.12
CA VAL A 193 3.24 -18.09 5.83
C VAL A 193 1.92 -18.33 5.09
N THR A 194 0.82 -18.51 5.82
CA THR A 194 -0.52 -18.66 5.22
C THR A 194 -1.03 -17.40 4.51
N LEU A 195 -0.35 -16.26 4.71
CA LEU A 195 -0.61 -14.99 4.02
C LEU A 195 0.15 -14.90 2.68
N ILE A 196 1.08 -15.84 2.40
CA ILE A 196 1.89 -15.86 1.19
C ILE A 196 1.16 -16.62 0.07
N ASN A 197 1.15 -15.99 -1.09
CA ASN A 197 0.59 -16.52 -2.32
C ASN A 197 1.70 -16.52 -3.37
N PHE A 198 1.97 -17.67 -3.96
CA PHE A 198 2.98 -17.87 -4.97
C PHE A 198 2.35 -17.72 -6.35
N VAL A 199 2.99 -16.93 -7.21
CA VAL A 199 2.60 -16.81 -8.61
C VAL A 199 3.55 -17.66 -9.47
N GLY A 200 2.97 -18.48 -10.34
CA GLY A 200 3.74 -19.32 -11.26
C GLY A 200 4.49 -18.49 -12.29
N SER A 201 5.46 -19.11 -12.97
CA SER A 201 6.27 -18.44 -13.99
C SER A 201 5.45 -17.97 -15.21
N ASP A 202 4.32 -18.63 -15.47
CA ASP A 202 3.32 -18.23 -16.48
C ASP A 202 2.53 -16.95 -16.09
N LEU A 203 2.63 -16.54 -14.83
CA LEU A 203 1.87 -15.46 -14.20
C LEU A 203 0.35 -15.67 -14.25
N ILE A 204 -0.14 -16.86 -14.60
CA ILE A 204 -1.58 -17.19 -14.70
C ILE A 204 -1.98 -18.04 -13.50
N SER A 205 -1.09 -18.91 -13.05
CA SER A 205 -1.31 -19.76 -11.88
C SER A 205 -0.97 -19.03 -10.58
N LEU A 206 -1.78 -19.28 -9.54
CA LEU A 206 -1.58 -18.76 -8.19
C LEU A 206 -1.91 -19.84 -7.17
N GLU A 207 -0.95 -20.13 -6.31
CA GLU A 207 -1.08 -21.12 -5.24
C GLU A 207 -0.73 -20.54 -3.88
N ASN A 208 -1.30 -21.10 -2.83
CA ASN A 208 -1.04 -20.66 -1.47
C ASN A 208 -1.10 -21.86 -0.53
N LEU A 209 -0.53 -21.67 0.66
CA LEU A 209 -0.75 -22.60 1.77
C LEU A 209 -2.04 -22.19 2.48
N GLU A 210 -2.99 -23.13 2.54
CA GLU A 210 -4.29 -22.86 3.17
C GLU A 210 -4.24 -22.99 4.70
N ALA A 211 -3.26 -23.73 5.23
CA ALA A 211 -3.11 -24.02 6.64
C ALA A 211 -1.63 -24.14 7.07
N GLU A 212 -1.37 -23.78 8.32
CA GLU A 212 -0.05 -23.77 8.96
C GLU A 212 0.59 -25.17 9.06
N ASN A 213 -0.21 -26.18 9.40
CA ASN A 213 0.26 -27.57 9.47
C ASN A 213 0.83 -28.10 8.14
N ILE A 214 0.37 -27.57 6.99
CA ILE A 214 0.92 -27.93 5.68
C ILE A 214 2.33 -27.35 5.51
N PHE A 215 2.56 -26.14 6.04
CA PHE A 215 3.88 -25.52 6.08
C PHE A 215 4.82 -26.35 6.95
N GLU A 216 4.41 -26.66 8.18
CA GLU A 216 5.20 -27.47 9.12
C GLU A 216 5.58 -28.81 8.50
N TYR A 217 4.61 -29.54 7.94
CA TYR A 217 4.87 -30.81 7.26
C TYR A 217 5.90 -30.67 6.12
N PHE A 218 5.80 -29.62 5.30
CA PHE A 218 6.80 -29.38 4.26
C PHE A 218 8.20 -29.20 4.84
N ILE A 219 8.33 -28.42 5.92
CA ILE A 219 9.61 -28.15 6.58
C ILE A 219 10.19 -29.43 7.16
N GLU A 220 9.37 -30.26 7.80
CA GLU A 220 9.80 -31.55 8.35
C GLU A 220 10.32 -32.49 7.27
N GLU A 221 9.62 -32.59 6.15
CA GLU A 221 10.05 -33.37 4.99
C GLU A 221 11.31 -32.80 4.33
N TYR A 222 11.46 -31.48 4.24
CA TYR A 222 12.63 -30.86 3.62
C TYR A 222 13.90 -31.08 4.44
N PHE A 223 13.83 -30.94 5.76
CA PHE A 223 14.98 -31.08 6.66
C PHE A 223 15.15 -32.48 7.26
N GLN A 224 14.18 -33.37 7.07
CA GLN A 224 14.14 -34.73 7.64
C GLN A 224 14.26 -34.71 9.17
N LYS A 225 13.57 -33.75 9.82
CA LYS A 225 13.58 -33.49 11.28
C LYS A 225 12.25 -32.91 11.73
N PRO A 226 11.82 -33.11 12.99
CA PRO A 226 10.64 -32.44 13.54
C PRO A 226 10.76 -30.91 13.46
N PHE A 227 9.64 -30.21 13.24
CA PHE A 227 9.60 -28.76 13.03
C PHE A 227 10.29 -28.00 14.18
N ASP A 228 9.94 -28.34 15.42
CA ASP A 228 10.46 -27.71 16.65
C ASP A 228 11.98 -27.87 16.85
N CYS A 229 12.64 -28.76 16.08
CA CYS A 229 14.07 -29.02 16.18
C CYS A 229 14.91 -28.24 15.14
N ILE A 230 14.27 -27.42 14.31
CA ILE A 230 14.91 -26.66 13.22
C ILE A 230 14.91 -25.18 13.60
N GLY A 231 16.08 -24.52 13.52
CA GLY A 231 16.17 -23.10 13.83
C GLY A 231 15.44 -22.23 12.81
N GLU A 232 14.79 -21.16 13.28
CA GLU A 232 14.04 -20.21 12.44
C GLU A 232 14.87 -19.64 11.28
N ASP A 233 16.16 -19.33 11.54
CA ASP A 233 17.10 -18.83 10.54
C ASP A 233 17.34 -19.80 9.36
N ALA A 234 17.10 -21.10 9.57
CA ALA A 234 17.17 -22.10 8.51
C ALA A 234 15.85 -22.23 7.75
N ILE A 235 14.71 -22.07 8.44
CA ILE A 235 13.36 -22.20 7.90
C ILE A 235 13.04 -21.03 6.97
N TYR A 236 13.26 -19.80 7.43
CA TYR A 236 12.84 -18.59 6.71
C TYR A 236 13.90 -18.08 5.74
N THR A 237 14.45 -18.98 4.94
CA THR A 237 15.43 -18.66 3.88
C THR A 237 14.80 -18.63 2.49
N LYS A 238 15.40 -17.84 1.60
CA LYS A 238 14.97 -17.78 0.19
C LYS A 238 14.98 -19.16 -0.47
N ASP A 239 15.95 -20.01 -0.14
CA ASP A 239 16.08 -21.35 -0.72
C ASP A 239 14.92 -22.27 -0.32
N VAL A 240 14.51 -22.26 0.96
CA VAL A 240 13.34 -23.01 1.44
C VAL A 240 12.08 -22.53 0.72
N MET A 241 11.92 -21.21 0.58
CA MET A 241 10.79 -20.61 -0.14
C MET A 241 10.76 -21.04 -1.62
N GLU A 242 11.90 -21.03 -2.31
CA GLU A 242 11.97 -21.45 -3.71
C GLU A 242 11.62 -22.94 -3.90
N ASN A 243 12.07 -23.79 -2.97
CA ASN A 243 11.71 -25.21 -2.99
C ASN A 243 10.22 -25.42 -2.71
N MET A 244 9.65 -24.68 -1.75
CA MET A 244 8.23 -24.69 -1.48
C MET A 244 7.40 -24.26 -2.70
N LYS A 245 7.79 -23.16 -3.34
CA LYS A 245 7.17 -22.68 -4.58
C LYS A 245 7.17 -23.78 -5.64
N LYS A 246 8.31 -24.42 -5.88
CA LYS A 246 8.41 -25.53 -6.85
C LYS A 246 7.47 -26.68 -6.49
N SER A 247 7.45 -27.11 -5.24
CA SER A 247 6.58 -28.20 -4.78
C SER A 247 5.09 -27.88 -4.94
N LEU A 248 4.67 -26.62 -4.82
CA LEU A 248 3.28 -26.22 -5.01
C LEU A 248 2.84 -26.28 -6.48
N PHE A 249 3.71 -25.93 -7.43
CA PHE A 249 3.40 -25.92 -8.86
C PHE A 249 3.68 -27.24 -9.60
N LEU A 250 4.22 -28.24 -8.90
CA LEU A 250 4.44 -29.60 -9.44
C LEU A 250 3.30 -30.59 -9.10
N LYS A 251 2.30 -30.15 -8.32
CA LYS A 251 1.07 -30.90 -8.04
C LYS A 251 0.16 -30.95 -9.27
#